data_AF-A0A1J1IPL2-F1
#
_entry.id   AF-A0A1J1IPL2-F1
#
_cell.length_a   1.000
_cell.length_b   1.000
_cell.length_c   1.000
_cell.angle_alpha   90.00
_cell.angle_beta   90.00
_cell.angle_gamma   90.00
#
_symmetry.space_group_name_H-M   'P 1'
#
loop_
_entity.id
_entity.type
_entity.pdbx_description
1 polymer ?
#
loop_
_entity_poly.entity_id
_entity_poly.type
_entity_poly.pdbx_seq_one_letter_code
_entity_poly.pdbx_strand_id
1 'polypeptide(L)'
;MLQEKLEQLVKMLEKQELENSIQDPKLYHELFAAYLYLDDLVNARFLWKRIPLAVKASNEELERMHKVYEALWRNEMSDFFQFSDYKWSPGVAEVMYELVEKIKADNIQLVSYAYSSIHENVLADMIKQTTEEITETCKRLGWEYSEEATDIPEVKKVMPETEFFALKSCGEIL
;
A
#
# COMPACT_ATOMS: atom_id res chain seq x y z
N MET A 1 -11.54 -12.56 -3.77
CA MET A 1 -12.43 -12.73 -2.60
C MET A 1 -12.66 -11.43 -1.82
N LEU A 2 -11.65 -10.78 -1.21
CA LEU A 2 -11.88 -9.51 -0.48
C LEU A 2 -12.21 -8.34 -1.42
N GLN A 3 -11.44 -8.20 -2.52
CA GLN A 3 -11.67 -7.18 -3.53
C GLN A 3 -13.09 -7.22 -4.13
N GLU A 4 -13.57 -8.39 -4.57
CA GLU A 4 -14.92 -8.54 -5.14
C GLU A 4 -16.01 -8.19 -4.12
N LYS A 5 -15.82 -8.52 -2.84
CA LYS A 5 -16.75 -8.13 -1.77
C LYS A 5 -16.76 -6.61 -1.59
N LEU A 6 -15.60 -5.96 -1.63
CA LEU A 6 -15.49 -4.51 -1.54
C LEU A 6 -16.13 -3.82 -2.75
N GLU A 7 -15.97 -4.33 -3.96
CA GLU A 7 -16.64 -3.80 -5.15
C GLU A 7 -18.18 -3.91 -5.05
N GLN A 8 -18.70 -5.01 -4.49
CA GLN A 8 -20.14 -5.15 -4.21
C GLN A 8 -20.61 -4.20 -3.11
N LEU A 9 -19.81 -4.03 -2.06
CA LEU A 9 -20.08 -3.12 -0.95
C LEU A 9 -20.11 -1.67 -1.43
N VAL A 10 -19.16 -1.24 -2.26
CA VAL A 10 -19.12 0.10 -2.87
C VAL A 10 -20.43 0.38 -3.62
N LYS A 11 -20.87 -0.53 -4.49
CA LYS A 11 -22.13 -0.36 -5.24
C LYS A 11 -23.34 -0.22 -4.32
N MET A 12 -23.37 -0.96 -3.22
CA MET A 12 -24.44 -0.89 -2.23
C MET A 12 -24.41 0.46 -1.49
N LEU A 13 -23.23 0.89 -1.04
CA LEU A 13 -23.05 2.16 -0.32
C LEU A 13 -23.32 3.38 -1.22
N GLU A 14 -22.90 3.35 -2.48
CA GLU A 14 -23.21 4.39 -3.48
C GLU A 14 -24.72 4.52 -3.67
N LYS A 15 -25.42 3.40 -3.80
CA LYS A 15 -26.88 3.40 -3.91
C LYS A 15 -27.53 3.97 -2.64
N GLN A 16 -27.06 3.57 -1.46
CA GLN A 16 -27.56 4.10 -0.19
C GLN A 16 -27.31 5.60 -0.05
N GLU A 17 -26.18 6.10 -0.54
CA GLU A 17 -25.87 7.53 -0.53
C GLU A 17 -26.79 8.34 -1.45
N LEU A 18 -27.16 7.78 -2.61
CA LEU A 18 -28.11 8.41 -3.53
C LEU A 18 -29.55 8.38 -3.00
N GLU A 19 -29.94 7.31 -2.30
CA GLU A 19 -31.29 7.13 -1.75
C GLU A 19 -31.50 7.93 -0.45
N ASN A 20 -30.45 8.13 0.36
CA ASN A 20 -30.54 8.82 1.63
C ASN A 20 -30.20 10.31 1.50
N SER A 21 -31.17 11.18 1.80
CA SER A 21 -30.93 12.64 1.90
C SER A 21 -30.14 13.04 3.16
N ILE A 22 -29.95 12.12 4.11
CA ILE A 22 -29.21 12.35 5.35
C ILE A 22 -27.81 11.78 5.17
N GLN A 23 -26.84 12.63 5.40
CA GLN A 23 -25.43 12.31 5.23
C GLN A 23 -24.87 11.65 6.49
N ASP A 24 -24.83 10.31 6.50
CA ASP A 24 -24.22 9.56 7.58
C ASP A 24 -22.69 9.56 7.45
N PRO A 25 -21.95 10.08 8.43
CA PRO A 25 -20.49 10.01 8.42
C PRO A 25 -19.96 8.59 8.26
N LYS A 26 -20.60 7.56 8.85
CA LYS A 26 -20.11 6.18 8.79
C LYS A 26 -20.05 5.65 7.36
N LEU A 27 -21.08 5.95 6.56
CA LEU A 27 -21.13 5.59 5.15
C LEU A 27 -19.93 6.17 4.40
N TYR A 28 -19.57 7.43 4.69
CA TYR A 28 -18.43 8.06 4.04
C TYR A 28 -17.09 7.43 4.43
N HIS A 29 -16.91 7.02 5.69
CA HIS A 29 -15.69 6.32 6.11
C HIS A 29 -15.53 5.00 5.36
N GLU A 30 -16.58 4.16 5.33
CA GLU A 30 -16.56 2.86 4.67
C GLU A 30 -16.34 2.98 3.16
N LEU A 31 -17.04 3.92 2.52
CA LEU A 31 -16.92 4.15 1.08
C LEU A 31 -15.54 4.70 0.70
N PHE A 32 -14.99 5.62 1.50
CA PHE A 32 -13.66 6.18 1.25
C PHE A 32 -12.57 5.11 1.42
N ALA A 33 -12.62 4.32 2.50
CA ALA A 33 -11.67 3.22 2.72
C ALA A 33 -11.71 2.18 1.59
N ALA A 34 -12.91 1.83 1.12
CA ALA A 34 -13.07 0.90 0.01
C ALA A 34 -12.46 1.44 -1.31
N TYR A 35 -12.65 2.73 -1.64
CA TYR A 35 -12.01 3.33 -2.81
C TYR A 35 -10.49 3.31 -2.72
N LEU A 36 -9.91 3.59 -1.54
CA LEU A 36 -8.46 3.53 -1.36
C LEU A 36 -7.91 2.11 -1.58
N TYR A 37 -8.59 1.09 -1.06
CA TYR A 37 -8.18 -0.30 -1.27
C TYR A 37 -8.23 -0.72 -2.74
N LEU A 38 -9.27 -0.29 -3.46
CA LEU A 38 -9.46 -0.56 -4.88
C LEU A 38 -8.54 0.26 -5.81
N ASP A 39 -7.70 1.14 -5.24
CA ASP A 39 -6.86 2.08 -5.99
C ASP A 39 -7.67 3.03 -6.89
N ASP A 40 -8.95 3.27 -6.54
CA ASP A 40 -9.82 4.20 -7.26
C ASP A 40 -9.72 5.61 -6.65
N LEU A 41 -8.54 6.18 -6.82
CA LEU A 41 -8.19 7.47 -6.27
C LEU A 41 -9.03 8.62 -6.87
N VAL A 42 -9.54 8.44 -8.10
CA VAL A 42 -10.36 9.45 -8.77
C VAL A 42 -11.73 9.54 -8.09
N ASN A 43 -12.39 8.41 -7.84
CA ASN A 43 -13.67 8.40 -7.15
C ASN A 43 -13.54 8.80 -5.68
N ALA A 44 -12.45 8.44 -5.01
CA ALA A 44 -12.14 8.96 -3.67
C ALA A 44 -12.08 10.50 -3.64
N ARG A 45 -11.45 11.13 -4.65
CA ARG A 45 -11.39 12.59 -4.78
C ARG A 45 -12.77 13.21 -4.96
N PHE A 46 -13.61 12.63 -5.81
CA PHE A 46 -14.96 13.13 -6.03
C PHE A 46 -15.82 12.96 -4.79
N LEU A 47 -15.70 11.83 -4.08
CA LEU A 47 -16.33 11.62 -2.80
C LEU A 47 -15.94 12.72 -1.80
N TRP A 48 -14.64 13.01 -1.65
CA TRP A 48 -14.17 14.08 -0.77
C TRP A 48 -14.84 15.42 -1.07
N LYS A 49 -15.01 15.79 -2.34
CA LYS A 49 -15.67 17.06 -2.71
C LYS A 49 -17.16 17.09 -2.38
N ARG A 50 -17.84 15.95 -2.38
CA ARG A 50 -19.29 15.83 -2.11
C ARG A 50 -19.60 15.97 -0.62
N ILE A 51 -18.68 15.54 0.25
CA ILE A 51 -18.87 15.61 1.70
C ILE A 51 -18.90 17.09 2.16
N PRO A 52 -19.95 17.54 2.85
CA PRO A 52 -20.04 18.91 3.37
C PRO A 52 -19.01 19.23 4.44
N LEU A 53 -18.69 20.52 4.51
CA LEU A 53 -17.68 21.05 5.43
C LEU A 53 -18.00 20.76 6.90
N ALA A 54 -19.29 20.75 7.27
CA ALA A 54 -19.71 20.44 8.64
C ALA A 54 -19.27 19.03 9.08
N VAL A 55 -19.40 18.04 8.19
CA VAL A 55 -19.00 16.65 8.46
C VAL A 55 -17.48 16.51 8.49
N LYS A 56 -16.76 17.22 7.61
CA LYS A 56 -15.29 17.22 7.62
C LYS A 56 -14.71 17.80 8.90
N ALA A 57 -15.25 18.94 9.34
CA ALA A 57 -14.76 19.62 10.54
C ALA A 57 -15.03 18.86 11.84
N SER A 58 -16.04 17.98 11.86
CA SER A 58 -16.40 17.19 13.05
C SER A 58 -15.75 15.81 13.11
N ASN A 59 -15.10 15.35 12.03
CA ASN A 59 -14.58 13.97 11.93
C ASN A 59 -13.09 13.96 11.59
N GLU A 60 -12.25 13.81 12.61
CA GLU A 60 -10.80 13.73 12.46
C GLU A 60 -10.36 12.48 11.69
N GLU A 61 -11.06 11.35 11.85
CA GLU A 61 -10.78 10.10 11.13
C GLU A 61 -10.88 10.31 9.61
N LEU A 62 -11.91 11.02 9.16
CA LEU A 62 -12.16 11.32 7.76
C LEU A 62 -11.09 12.26 7.17
N GLU A 63 -10.64 13.26 7.93
CA GLU A 63 -9.51 14.11 7.54
C GLU A 63 -8.23 13.28 7.40
N ARG A 64 -8.00 12.32 8.31
CA ARG A 64 -6.83 11.46 8.26
C ARG A 64 -6.86 10.51 7.07
N MET A 65 -8.02 9.94 6.73
CA MET A 65 -8.20 9.18 5.49
C MET A 65 -7.86 10.02 4.25
N HIS A 66 -8.23 11.30 4.25
CA HIS A 66 -7.87 12.20 3.14
C HIS A 66 -6.36 12.44 3.05
N LYS A 67 -5.64 12.51 4.18
CA LYS A 67 -4.16 12.59 4.17
C LYS A 67 -3.53 11.31 3.63
N VAL A 68 -4.07 10.14 3.97
CA VAL A 68 -3.67 8.85 3.35
C VAL A 68 -3.89 8.89 1.84
N TYR A 69 -5.04 9.38 1.39
CA TYR A 69 -5.34 9.59 -0.03
C TYR A 69 -4.32 10.51 -0.71
N GLU A 70 -4.00 11.66 -0.12
CA GLU A 70 -3.05 12.61 -0.68
C GLU A 70 -1.64 12.01 -0.81
N ALA A 71 -1.22 11.22 0.19
CA ALA A 71 0.04 10.50 0.14
C ALA A 71 0.07 9.47 -1.01
N LEU A 72 -0.99 8.68 -1.19
CA LEU A 72 -1.12 7.75 -2.32
C LEU A 72 -1.12 8.49 -3.66
N TRP A 73 -1.85 9.61 -3.76
CA TRP A 73 -1.94 10.40 -4.99
C TRP A 73 -0.59 10.99 -5.42
N ARG A 74 0.24 11.40 -4.44
CA ARG A 74 1.60 11.92 -4.69
C ARG A 74 2.65 10.81 -4.76
N ASN A 75 2.26 9.58 -4.48
CA ASN A 75 3.16 8.43 -4.34
C ASN A 75 4.21 8.63 -3.22
N GLU A 76 3.84 9.35 -2.15
CA GLU A 76 4.69 9.62 -0.99
C GLU A 76 4.48 8.54 0.08
N MET A 77 5.22 7.43 -0.05
CA MET A 77 5.05 6.26 0.84
C MET A 77 5.34 6.55 2.31
N SER A 78 6.28 7.46 2.61
CA SER A 78 6.59 7.84 3.99
C SER A 78 5.37 8.43 4.71
N ASP A 79 4.70 9.36 4.04
CA ASP A 79 3.49 10.01 4.54
C ASP A 79 2.34 9.00 4.61
N PHE A 80 2.22 8.10 3.64
CA PHE A 80 1.22 7.04 3.65
C PHE A 80 1.31 6.19 4.92
N PHE A 81 2.49 5.63 5.22
CA PHE A 81 2.66 4.79 6.41
C PHE A 81 2.41 5.58 7.70
N GLN A 82 2.89 6.82 7.79
CA GLN A 82 2.67 7.69 8.95
C GLN A 82 1.18 8.01 9.18
N PHE A 83 0.42 8.29 8.12
CA PHE A 83 -1.01 8.60 8.24
C PHE A 83 -1.86 7.35 8.43
N SER A 84 -1.42 6.20 7.90
CA SER A 84 -2.06 4.89 8.08
C SER A 84 -1.98 4.35 9.51
N ASP A 85 -0.94 4.77 10.27
CA ASP A 85 -0.80 4.48 11.71
C ASP A 85 -1.79 5.30 12.54
N TYR A 86 -3.02 4.78 12.57
CA TYR A 86 -4.13 5.36 13.28
C TYR A 86 -5.09 4.27 13.78
N LYS A 87 -5.78 4.56 14.89
CA LYS A 87 -6.82 3.69 15.43
C LYS A 87 -8.13 3.90 14.68
N TRP A 88 -8.25 3.24 13.54
CA TRP A 88 -9.44 3.24 12.69
C TRP A 88 -10.67 2.66 13.39
N SER A 89 -11.84 3.17 13.04
CA SER A 89 -13.12 2.60 13.47
C SER A 89 -13.30 1.15 13.01
N PRO A 90 -14.05 0.29 13.73
CA PRO A 90 -14.15 -1.14 13.43
C PRO A 90 -14.64 -1.48 12.01
N GLY A 91 -15.42 -0.60 11.38
CA GLY A 91 -15.94 -0.81 10.02
C GLY A 91 -14.88 -0.63 8.92
N VAL A 92 -13.80 0.10 9.20
CA VAL A 92 -12.76 0.44 8.20
C VAL A 92 -11.37 -0.08 8.58
N ALA A 93 -11.17 -0.49 9.83
CA ALA A 93 -9.89 -0.97 10.33
C ALA A 93 -9.35 -2.17 9.54
N GLU A 94 -10.20 -3.15 9.21
CA GLU A 94 -9.80 -4.32 8.42
C GLU A 94 -9.36 -3.91 7.01
N VAL A 95 -10.13 -3.04 6.35
CA VAL A 95 -9.83 -2.57 4.99
C VAL A 95 -8.52 -1.76 4.95
N MET A 96 -8.31 -0.89 5.93
CA MET A 96 -7.09 -0.08 6.03
C MET A 96 -5.86 -0.94 6.33
N TYR A 97 -6.00 -1.96 7.17
CA TYR A 97 -4.93 -2.92 7.44
C TYR A 97 -4.54 -3.68 6.17
N GLU A 98 -5.52 -4.22 5.45
CA GLU A 98 -5.29 -4.95 4.20
C GLU A 98 -4.70 -4.03 3.11
N LEU A 99 -5.09 -2.76 3.06
CA LEU A 99 -4.48 -1.76 2.17
C LEU A 99 -2.99 -1.57 2.47
N VAL A 100 -2.61 -1.43 3.74
CA VAL A 100 -1.20 -1.28 4.15
C VAL A 100 -0.40 -2.53 3.75
N GLU A 101 -0.93 -3.72 3.99
CA GLU A 101 -0.26 -4.97 3.61
C GLU A 101 -0.12 -5.12 2.08
N LYS A 102 -1.14 -4.73 1.31
CA LYS A 102 -1.09 -4.68 -0.16
C LYS A 102 0.03 -3.76 -0.65
N ILE A 103 0.11 -2.53 -0.14
CA ILE A 103 1.14 -1.56 -0.53
C ILE A 103 2.54 -2.05 -0.14
N LYS A 104 2.71 -2.69 1.02
CA LYS A 104 3.98 -3.32 1.40
C LYS A 104 4.38 -4.43 0.43
N ALA A 105 3.44 -5.31 0.05
CA ALA A 105 3.68 -6.38 -0.91
C ALA A 105 4.08 -5.83 -2.28
N ASP A 106 3.38 -4.80 -2.76
CA ASP A 106 3.68 -4.13 -4.03
C ASP A 106 5.07 -3.47 -4.01
N ASN A 107 5.45 -2.81 -2.90
CA ASN A 107 6.77 -2.23 -2.72
C ASN A 107 7.88 -3.31 -2.70
N ILE A 108 7.65 -4.43 -2.01
CA ILE A 108 8.57 -5.58 -2.01
C ILE A 108 8.75 -6.11 -3.44
N GLN A 109 7.66 -6.26 -4.19
CA GLN A 109 7.68 -6.73 -5.56
C GLN A 109 8.40 -5.74 -6.49
N LEU A 110 8.20 -4.44 -6.30
CA LEU A 110 8.91 -3.39 -7.03
C LEU A 110 10.43 -3.48 -6.79
N VAL A 111 10.84 -3.59 -5.54
CA VAL A 111 12.24 -3.84 -5.20
C VAL A 111 12.71 -5.14 -5.86
N SER A 112 11.85 -6.18 -5.86
CA SER A 112 12.09 -7.48 -6.48
C SER A 112 12.34 -7.42 -8.01
N TYR A 113 11.89 -6.38 -8.70
CA TYR A 113 12.15 -6.21 -10.12
C TYR A 113 13.26 -5.20 -10.42
N ALA A 114 13.39 -4.14 -9.61
CA ALA A 114 14.28 -3.03 -9.93
C ALA A 114 15.76 -3.25 -9.54
N TYR A 115 16.05 -4.08 -8.53
CA TYR A 115 17.41 -4.16 -7.93
C TYR A 115 17.99 -5.58 -7.92
N SER A 116 19.18 -5.83 -8.44
CA SER A 116 19.82 -7.15 -8.24
C SER A 116 20.48 -7.28 -6.86
N SER A 117 20.99 -6.17 -6.32
CA SER A 117 21.49 -6.00 -4.96
C SER A 117 20.95 -4.66 -4.40
N ILE A 118 20.67 -4.60 -3.10
CA ILE A 118 20.25 -3.38 -2.40
C ILE A 118 20.80 -3.37 -0.97
N HIS A 119 21.22 -2.20 -0.49
CA HIS A 119 21.64 -2.06 0.92
C HIS A 119 20.45 -2.24 1.87
N GLU A 120 20.67 -2.90 3.00
CA GLU A 120 19.63 -3.18 3.99
C GLU A 120 18.92 -1.90 4.48
N ASN A 121 19.67 -0.82 4.73
CA ASN A 121 19.09 0.45 5.18
C ASN A 121 18.17 1.08 4.13
N VAL A 122 18.54 0.98 2.85
CA VAL A 122 17.73 1.51 1.75
C VAL A 122 16.47 0.65 1.57
N LEU A 123 16.62 -0.67 1.71
CA LEU A 123 15.49 -1.60 1.71
C LEU A 123 14.52 -1.30 2.86
N ALA A 124 15.05 -1.02 4.05
CA ALA A 124 14.28 -0.63 5.22
C ALA A 124 13.50 0.65 5.01
N ASP A 125 14.15 1.64 4.43
CA ASP A 125 13.51 2.92 4.15
C ASP A 125 12.42 2.81 3.06
N MET A 126 12.59 1.91 2.09
CA MET A 126 11.61 1.69 1.01
C MET A 126 10.38 0.92 1.49
N ILE A 127 10.56 -0.10 2.34
CA ILE A 127 9.46 -0.95 2.84
C ILE A 127 8.87 -0.40 4.15
N LYS A 128 9.56 0.54 4.81
CA LYS A 128 9.23 1.12 6.13
C LYS A 128 9.04 0.05 7.20
N GLN A 129 9.94 -0.91 7.18
CA GLN A 129 10.09 -1.93 8.22
C GLN A 129 11.37 -1.69 9.01
N THR A 130 11.40 -2.20 10.22
CA THR A 130 12.62 -2.24 11.02
C THR A 130 13.62 -3.24 10.42
N THR A 131 14.90 -3.09 10.76
CA THR A 131 15.96 -4.02 10.32
C THR A 131 15.69 -5.47 10.75
N GLU A 132 15.01 -5.66 11.89
CA GLU A 132 14.61 -6.98 12.39
C GLU A 132 13.55 -7.63 11.50
N GLU A 133 12.48 -6.89 11.15
CA GLU A 133 11.39 -7.36 10.28
C GLU A 133 11.85 -7.64 8.84
N ILE A 134 12.86 -6.89 8.37
CA ILE A 134 13.45 -7.08 7.05
C ILE A 134 14.22 -8.38 6.97
N THR A 135 14.93 -8.75 8.04
CA THR A 135 15.67 -10.03 8.08
C THR A 135 14.70 -11.20 7.91
N GLU A 136 13.55 -11.16 8.57
CA GLU A 136 12.49 -12.17 8.41
C GLU A 136 11.87 -12.15 7.01
N THR A 137 11.62 -10.95 6.47
CA THR A 137 11.07 -10.76 5.13
C THR A 137 12.03 -11.30 4.06
N CYS A 138 13.33 -11.01 4.16
CA CYS A 138 14.36 -11.51 3.25
C CYS A 138 14.47 -13.03 3.31
N LYS A 139 14.43 -13.63 4.50
CA LYS A 139 14.40 -15.09 4.66
C LYS A 139 13.19 -15.73 3.99
N ARG A 140 12.00 -15.14 4.15
CA ARG A 140 10.76 -15.59 3.50
C ARG A 140 10.84 -15.50 1.97
N LEU A 141 11.51 -14.48 1.46
CA LEU A 141 11.70 -14.24 0.02
C LEU A 141 12.89 -15.01 -0.58
N GLY A 142 13.68 -15.71 0.24
CA GLY A 142 14.89 -16.40 -0.21
C GLY A 142 16.01 -15.45 -0.65
N TRP A 143 16.06 -14.23 -0.10
CA TRP A 143 17.14 -13.29 -0.36
C TRP A 143 18.31 -13.54 0.59
N GLU A 144 19.53 -13.44 0.07
CA GLU A 144 20.77 -13.72 0.79
C GLU A 144 21.49 -12.43 1.13
N TYR A 145 22.08 -12.37 2.32
CA TYR A 145 22.97 -11.27 2.70
C TYR A 145 24.37 -11.55 2.15
N SER A 146 24.97 -10.61 1.42
CA SER A 146 26.35 -10.75 0.96
C SER A 146 27.33 -10.07 1.91
N GLU A 147 28.34 -10.81 2.36
CA GLU A 147 29.45 -10.32 3.18
C GLU A 147 30.56 -9.65 2.33
N GLU A 148 30.20 -8.82 1.34
CA GLU A 148 31.19 -8.01 0.64
C GLU A 148 31.56 -6.81 1.53
N ALA A 149 32.87 -6.61 1.71
CA ALA A 149 33.55 -5.80 2.71
C ALA A 149 33.24 -4.28 2.68
N THR A 150 31.99 -3.92 2.88
CA THR A 150 31.49 -2.58 3.12
C THR A 150 30.73 -2.61 4.44
N ASP A 151 30.87 -1.57 5.27
CA ASP A 151 30.30 -1.49 6.64
C ASP A 151 28.75 -1.61 6.71
N ILE A 152 28.06 -1.79 5.57
CA ILE A 152 26.61 -1.89 5.46
C ILE A 152 26.27 -3.20 4.72
N PRO A 153 25.50 -4.12 5.33
CA PRO A 153 25.12 -5.37 4.70
C PRO A 153 24.25 -5.14 3.45
N GLU A 154 24.60 -5.84 2.38
CA GLU A 154 23.85 -5.87 1.13
C GLU A 154 22.96 -7.11 1.06
N VAL A 155 21.73 -6.92 0.60
CA VAL A 155 20.79 -7.99 0.32
C VAL A 155 20.82 -8.28 -1.17
N LYS A 156 21.27 -9.48 -1.52
CA LYS A 156 21.30 -10.01 -2.89
C LYS A 156 20.13 -10.96 -3.08
N LYS A 157 19.48 -10.84 -4.23
CA LYS A 157 18.46 -11.82 -4.62
C LYS A 157 19.15 -13.08 -5.11
N VAL A 158 18.73 -14.22 -4.59
CA VAL A 158 19.02 -15.50 -5.21
C VAL A 158 18.06 -15.61 -6.40
N MET A 159 18.55 -15.33 -7.60
CA MET A 159 17.74 -15.58 -8.80
C MET A 159 17.50 -17.10 -8.92
N PRO A 160 16.26 -17.57 -9.12
CA PRO A 160 16.05 -18.96 -9.52
C PRO A 160 16.75 -19.19 -10.87
N GLU A 161 17.47 -20.32 -11.00
CA GLU A 161 18.29 -20.68 -12.18
C GLU A 161 17.55 -20.59 -13.52
N THR A 162 16.22 -20.58 -13.51
CA THR A 162 15.35 -20.52 -14.70
C THR A 162 15.37 -19.19 -15.45
N GLU A 163 15.67 -18.05 -14.81
CA GLU A 163 15.83 -16.75 -15.52
C GLU A 163 17.28 -16.48 -15.96
N PHE A 164 18.25 -17.20 -15.38
CA PHE A 164 19.66 -17.10 -15.74
C PHE A 164 19.92 -17.55 -17.20
N PHE A 165 19.10 -18.48 -17.71
CA PHE A 165 19.20 -18.94 -19.10
C PHE A 165 18.66 -17.92 -20.13
N ALA A 166 17.70 -17.07 -19.76
CA ALA A 166 17.14 -16.07 -20.67
C ALA A 166 18.12 -14.90 -20.92
N LEU A 167 18.92 -14.53 -19.92
CA LEU A 167 19.97 -13.52 -20.07
C LEU A 167 21.24 -14.06 -20.75
N LYS A 168 21.57 -15.34 -20.55
CA LYS A 168 22.70 -15.97 -21.26
C LYS A 168 22.42 -16.23 -22.75
N SER A 169 21.17 -16.52 -23.15
CA SER A 169 20.86 -16.74 -24.58
C SER A 169 20.86 -15.46 -25.42
N CYS A 170 20.68 -14.28 -24.80
CA CYS A 170 20.83 -12.98 -25.49
C CYS A 170 22.28 -12.48 -25.56
N GLY A 171 23.25 -13.17 -24.94
CA GLY A 171 24.67 -12.77 -24.92
C GLY A 171 25.58 -13.54 -25.87
N GLU A 172 25.07 -14.55 -26.59
CA GLU A 172 25.85 -15.34 -27.57
C GLU A 172 25.22 -15.29 -28.96
N ILE A 173 25.16 -14.09 -29.56
CA ILE A 173 25.19 -13.96 -31.02
C ILE A 173 26.14 -12.81 -31.35
N LEU A 174 27.35 -13.22 -31.77
CA LEU A 174 28.33 -12.55 -32.65
C LEU A 174 28.27 -11.02 -32.78
#